data_AF-A0A397UJT2-F1
#
_entry.id   AF-A0A397UJT2-F1
#
_cell.length_a   1.000
_cell.length_b   1.000
_cell.length_c   1.000
_cell.angle_alpha   90.00
_cell.angle_beta   90.00
_cell.angle_gamma   90.00
#
_symmetry.space_group_name_H-M   'P 1'
#
loop_
_entity.id
_entity.type
_entity.pdbx_description
1 polymer ?
#
loop_
_entity_poly.entity_id
_entity_poly.type
_entity_poly.pdbx_seq_one_letter_code
_entity_poly.pdbx_strand_id
1 'polypeptide(L)'
;MAKDAKRPDTSYPSSTNLVVKIWIHFEGTPDPNKLEANISQVRDLADFKRILKNEFEPLKKVIPQNIQFLNNNNTPLLPDTSLQTLADSTTAKTPLLVRYPLSDANSKCKIPHTSGSLSLLREEVVKRFKELQTEEFYFFNDEIKDEIRNEYNFNILVSETEPNACQGLT
;
A
#
# COMPACT_ATOMS: atom_id res chain seq x y z
N MET A 1 -46.38 -6.90 -53.89
CA MET A 1 -46.38 -6.32 -52.54
C MET A 1 -45.29 -7.03 -51.74
N ALA A 2 -44.15 -6.37 -51.55
CA ALA A 2 -42.98 -6.94 -50.89
C ALA A 2 -43.16 -6.87 -49.36
N LYS A 3 -42.83 -7.97 -48.66
CA LYS A 3 -42.80 -8.02 -47.19
C LYS A 3 -41.46 -7.46 -46.71
N ASP A 4 -41.52 -6.39 -45.93
CA ASP A 4 -40.37 -5.85 -45.20
C ASP A 4 -39.82 -6.88 -44.21
N ALA A 5 -38.58 -7.31 -44.46
CA ALA A 5 -37.81 -8.13 -43.52
C ALA A 5 -37.20 -7.22 -42.46
N LYS A 6 -37.71 -7.31 -41.23
CA LYS A 6 -37.21 -6.62 -40.05
C LYS A 6 -35.79 -7.14 -39.72
N ARG A 7 -34.78 -6.28 -39.86
CA ARG A 7 -33.40 -6.57 -39.39
C ARG A 7 -33.42 -6.89 -37.89
N PRO A 8 -32.73 -7.94 -37.42
CA PRO A 8 -32.56 -8.13 -35.98
C PRO A 8 -31.60 -7.07 -35.45
N ASP A 9 -32.07 -6.30 -34.47
CA ASP A 9 -31.23 -5.43 -33.66
C ASP A 9 -30.19 -6.27 -32.95
N THR A 10 -28.95 -6.24 -33.42
CA THR A 10 -27.79 -6.64 -32.65
C THR A 10 -27.56 -5.59 -31.58
N SER A 11 -28.25 -5.72 -30.44
CA SER A 11 -27.85 -5.04 -29.22
C SER A 11 -26.50 -5.61 -28.81
N TYR A 12 -25.45 -4.79 -28.92
CA TYR A 12 -24.16 -5.08 -28.33
C TYR A 12 -24.36 -5.35 -26.84
N PRO A 13 -23.75 -6.40 -26.25
CA PRO A 13 -23.82 -6.61 -24.82
C PRO A 13 -23.26 -5.36 -24.15
N SER A 14 -24.12 -4.71 -23.36
CA SER A 14 -23.78 -3.60 -22.49
C SER A 14 -22.47 -3.93 -21.79
N SER A 15 -21.45 -3.10 -21.99
CA SER A 15 -20.18 -3.21 -21.26
C SER A 15 -20.51 -3.27 -19.78
N THR A 16 -20.42 -4.46 -19.20
CA THR A 16 -20.55 -4.65 -17.77
C THR A 16 -19.38 -3.92 -17.14
N ASN A 17 -19.64 -2.74 -16.57
CA ASN A 17 -18.70 -2.06 -15.72
C ASN A 17 -18.38 -3.02 -14.56
N LEU A 18 -17.27 -3.74 -14.66
CA LEU A 18 -16.74 -4.58 -13.59
C LEU A 18 -16.20 -3.63 -12.52
N VAL A 19 -17.09 -3.21 -11.63
CA VAL A 19 -16.74 -2.48 -10.42
C VAL A 19 -16.23 -3.50 -9.43
N VAL A 20 -14.96 -3.39 -9.08
CA VAL A 20 -14.35 -4.24 -8.09
C VAL A 20 -14.15 -3.48 -6.79
N LYS A 21 -14.42 -4.19 -5.70
CA LYS A 21 -14.31 -3.70 -4.34
C LYS A 21 -13.13 -4.40 -3.69
N ILE A 22 -12.09 -3.66 -3.36
CA ILE A 22 -10.87 -4.20 -2.76
C ILE A 22 -10.57 -3.44 -1.47
N TRP A 23 -10.22 -4.19 -0.42
CA TRP A 23 -9.76 -3.60 0.83
C TRP A 23 -8.26 -3.35 0.75
N ILE A 24 -7.85 -2.12 1.00
CA ILE A 24 -6.48 -1.65 0.87
C ILE A 24 -6.06 -1.03 2.19
N HIS A 25 -4.87 -1.36 2.64
CA HIS A 25 -4.27 -0.75 3.81
C HIS A 25 -2.96 -0.12 3.41
N PHE A 26 -2.88 1.20 3.47
CA PHE A 26 -1.60 1.87 3.36
C PHE A 26 -0.82 1.57 4.63
N GLU A 27 0.36 1.03 4.46
CA GLU A 27 1.21 0.78 5.63
C GLU A 27 1.41 2.09 6.40
N GLY A 28 1.33 1.99 7.72
CA GLY A 28 1.42 3.14 8.61
C GLY A 28 0.11 3.91 8.86
N THR A 29 -0.99 3.61 8.15
CA THR A 29 -2.31 4.15 8.50
C THR A 29 -3.01 3.25 9.53
N PRO A 30 -3.88 3.79 10.40
CA PRO A 30 -4.54 2.99 11.42
C PRO A 30 -5.53 1.98 10.84
N ASP A 31 -6.24 2.36 9.77
CA ASP A 31 -7.37 1.59 9.24
C ASP A 31 -7.24 1.29 7.74
N PRO A 32 -7.76 0.13 7.28
CA PRO A 32 -7.89 -0.18 5.87
C PRO A 32 -9.06 0.58 5.23
N ASN A 33 -8.86 1.02 4.00
CA ASN A 33 -9.85 1.70 3.18
C ASN A 33 -10.42 0.73 2.13
N LYS A 34 -11.73 0.80 1.91
CA LYS A 34 -12.38 0.07 0.82
C LYS A 34 -12.34 0.92 -0.44
N LEU A 35 -11.61 0.47 -1.45
CA LEU A 35 -11.60 1.10 -2.76
C LEU A 35 -12.67 0.44 -3.65
N GLU A 36 -13.54 1.26 -4.22
CA GLU A 36 -14.47 0.84 -5.27
C GLU A 36 -14.01 1.50 -6.59
N ALA A 37 -13.46 0.70 -7.49
CA ALA A 37 -12.94 1.19 -8.76
C ALA A 37 -13.52 0.40 -9.93
N ASN A 38 -13.77 1.08 -11.05
CA ASN A 38 -14.06 0.40 -12.31
C ASN A 38 -12.75 -0.15 -12.88
N ILE A 39 -12.59 -1.47 -12.78
CA ILE A 39 -11.36 -2.16 -13.21
C ILE A 39 -11.57 -2.94 -14.50
N SER A 40 -12.60 -2.63 -15.29
CA SER A 40 -12.89 -3.31 -16.56
C SER A 40 -11.68 -3.41 -17.52
N GLN A 41 -10.67 -2.56 -17.35
CA GLN A 41 -9.41 -2.57 -18.11
C GLN A 41 -8.16 -2.87 -17.28
N VAL A 42 -8.29 -3.21 -16.00
CA VAL A 42 -7.17 -3.50 -15.09
C VAL A 42 -7.18 -4.97 -14.74
N ARG A 43 -6.14 -5.68 -15.17
CA ARG A 43 -6.06 -7.14 -15.02
C ARG A 43 -5.24 -7.55 -13.79
N ASP A 44 -4.18 -6.81 -13.53
CA ASP A 44 -3.16 -7.19 -12.56
C ASP A 44 -2.74 -6.01 -11.68
N LEU A 45 -1.81 -6.28 -10.77
CA LEU A 45 -1.29 -5.28 -9.84
C LEU A 45 -0.46 -4.20 -10.55
N ALA A 46 0.18 -4.48 -11.69
CA ALA A 46 0.94 -3.47 -12.43
C ALA A 46 0.01 -2.37 -12.94
N ASP A 47 -1.11 -2.75 -13.56
CA ASP A 47 -2.14 -1.83 -14.01
C ASP A 47 -2.82 -1.10 -12.84
N PHE A 48 -3.00 -1.80 -11.72
CA PHE A 48 -3.69 -1.28 -10.54
C PHE A 48 -2.98 -0.09 -9.90
N LYS A 49 -1.64 -0.02 -10.00
CA LYS A 49 -0.86 1.14 -9.51
C LYS A 49 -1.37 2.46 -10.05
N ARG A 50 -1.79 2.51 -11.32
CA ARG A 50 -2.31 3.72 -11.96
C ARG A 50 -3.62 4.17 -11.31
N ILE A 51 -4.51 3.23 -10.97
CA ILE A 51 -5.76 3.54 -10.28
C ILE A 51 -5.44 4.14 -8.91
N LEU A 52 -4.57 3.50 -8.12
CA LEU A 52 -4.25 3.99 -6.79
C LEU A 52 -3.65 5.40 -6.79
N LYS A 53 -2.80 5.70 -7.76
CA LYS A 53 -2.24 7.05 -7.90
C LYS A 53 -3.30 8.12 -8.18
N ASN A 54 -4.36 7.78 -8.92
CA ASN A 54 -5.43 8.72 -9.24
C ASN A 54 -6.36 8.93 -8.04
N GLU A 55 -6.62 7.86 -7.28
CA GLU A 55 -7.58 7.86 -6.18
C GLU A 55 -6.99 8.39 -4.86
N PHE A 56 -5.68 8.21 -4.63
CA PHE A 56 -5.04 8.55 -3.36
C PHE A 56 -3.98 9.64 -3.53
N GLU A 57 -4.23 10.81 -2.93
CA GLU A 57 -3.31 11.96 -2.92
C GLU A 57 -1.85 11.61 -2.56
N PRO A 58 -1.56 10.79 -1.53
CA PRO A 58 -0.19 10.46 -1.16
C PRO A 58 0.61 9.78 -2.28
N LEU A 59 -0.07 9.09 -3.20
CA LEU A 59 0.57 8.34 -4.27
C LEU A 59 0.77 9.13 -5.56
N LYS A 60 0.17 10.32 -5.72
CA LYS A 60 0.24 11.08 -6.98
C LYS A 60 1.67 11.35 -7.45
N LYS A 61 2.56 11.66 -6.50
CA LYS A 61 3.97 11.97 -6.76
C LYS A 61 4.89 10.73 -6.74
N VAL A 62 4.38 9.57 -6.30
CA VAL A 62 5.18 8.33 -6.19
C VAL A 62 5.30 7.69 -7.56
N ILE A 63 6.52 7.33 -7.98
CA ILE A 63 6.70 6.56 -9.22
C ILE A 63 6.15 5.13 -9.04
N PRO A 64 5.42 4.56 -10.01
CA PRO A 64 4.77 3.26 -9.86
C PRO A 64 5.71 2.13 -9.41
N GLN A 65 6.97 2.15 -9.86
CA GLN A 65 7.98 1.15 -9.51
C GLN A 65 8.25 1.09 -7.99
N ASN A 66 8.05 2.20 -7.29
CA ASN A 66 8.28 2.31 -5.85
C ASN A 66 7.05 1.94 -5.02
N ILE A 67 5.91 1.65 -5.65
CA ILE A 67 4.72 1.14 -4.97
C ILE A 67 4.86 -0.38 -4.87
N GLN A 68 4.87 -0.90 -3.65
CA GLN A 68 4.92 -2.33 -3.37
C GLN A 68 3.59 -2.80 -2.79
N PHE A 69 3.10 -3.91 -3.32
CA PHE A 69 1.94 -4.60 -2.79
C PHE A 69 2.39 -5.79 -1.95
N LEU A 70 1.81 -5.93 -0.77
CA LEU A 70 2.07 -7.07 0.11
C LEU A 70 0.76 -7.73 0.52
N ASN A 71 0.80 -9.03 0.77
CA ASN A 71 -0.30 -9.72 1.42
C ASN A 71 -0.33 -9.41 2.92
N ASN A 72 -1.34 -9.93 3.62
CA ASN A 72 -1.51 -9.74 5.07
C ASN A 72 -0.37 -10.33 5.93
N ASN A 73 0.54 -11.11 5.35
CA ASN A 73 1.73 -11.65 6.00
C ASN A 73 3.00 -10.88 5.61
N ASN A 74 2.87 -9.63 5.15
CA ASN A 74 3.99 -8.79 4.67
C ASN A 74 4.82 -9.43 3.55
N THR A 75 4.25 -10.38 2.80
CA THR A 75 4.94 -11.01 1.66
C THR A 75 4.67 -10.21 0.38
N PRO A 76 5.70 -9.78 -0.37
CA PRO A 76 5.53 -9.09 -1.63
C PRO A 76 4.72 -9.90 -2.64
N LEU A 77 3.78 -9.24 -3.31
CA LEU A 77 3.00 -9.82 -4.40
C LEU A 77 3.63 -9.50 -5.75
N LEU A 78 3.55 -10.46 -6.68
CA LEU A 78 4.10 -10.30 -8.02
C LEU A 78 3.23 -9.35 -8.87
N PRO A 79 3.82 -8.57 -9.80
CA PRO A 79 3.06 -7.62 -10.60
C PRO A 79 1.93 -8.22 -11.45
N ASP A 80 2.07 -9.47 -11.88
CA ASP A 80 1.09 -10.23 -12.68
C ASP A 80 0.00 -10.90 -11.83
N THR A 81 -0.01 -10.66 -10.51
CA THR A 81 -1.07 -11.16 -9.62
C THR A 81 -2.43 -10.60 -10.06
N SER A 82 -3.39 -11.50 -10.28
CA SER A 82 -4.77 -11.19 -10.67
C SER A 82 -5.45 -10.26 -9.66
N LEU A 83 -5.92 -9.11 -10.12
CA LEU A 83 -6.63 -8.16 -9.28
C LEU A 83 -8.00 -8.69 -8.84
N GLN A 84 -8.68 -9.46 -9.70
CA GLN A 84 -9.97 -10.07 -9.37
C GLN A 84 -9.83 -11.04 -8.19
N THR A 85 -8.80 -11.89 -8.22
CA THR A 85 -8.54 -12.85 -7.13
C THR A 85 -8.25 -12.14 -5.82
N LEU A 86 -7.53 -11.01 -5.85
CA LEU A 86 -7.30 -10.19 -4.67
C LEU A 86 -8.59 -9.57 -4.16
N ALA A 87 -9.42 -9.01 -5.04
CA ALA A 87 -10.66 -8.41 -4.62
C ALA A 87 -11.63 -9.40 -3.95
N ASP A 88 -11.69 -10.63 -4.47
CA ASP A 88 -12.54 -11.68 -3.90
C ASP A 88 -12.02 -12.19 -2.54
N SER A 89 -10.73 -11.97 -2.23
CA SER A 89 -10.07 -12.47 -1.01
C SER A 89 -9.79 -11.41 0.06
N THR A 90 -9.66 -10.14 -0.32
CA THR A 90 -9.38 -9.06 0.64
C THR A 90 -10.59 -8.73 1.48
N THR A 91 -10.35 -8.50 2.77
CA THR A 91 -11.37 -8.06 3.73
C THR A 91 -10.82 -6.93 4.59
N ALA A 92 -11.66 -6.28 5.39
CA ALA A 92 -11.18 -5.32 6.39
C ALA A 92 -10.20 -5.93 7.40
N LYS A 93 -10.24 -7.25 7.64
CA LYS A 93 -9.29 -7.95 8.55
C LYS A 93 -8.03 -8.45 7.84
N THR A 94 -8.10 -8.58 6.52
CA THR A 94 -7.02 -9.10 5.68
C THR A 94 -6.91 -8.25 4.41
N PRO A 95 -6.52 -6.98 4.54
CA PRO A 95 -6.45 -6.05 3.42
C PRO A 95 -5.22 -6.32 2.54
N LEU A 96 -5.24 -5.77 1.33
CA LEU A 96 -4.05 -5.64 0.49
C LEU A 96 -3.18 -4.52 1.05
N LEU A 97 -1.96 -4.85 1.49
CA LEU A 97 -1.04 -3.85 2.03
C LEU A 97 -0.33 -3.09 0.91
N VAL A 98 -0.20 -1.77 1.07
CA VAL A 98 0.48 -0.89 0.11
C VAL A 98 1.58 -0.11 0.83
N ARG A 99 2.83 -0.38 0.43
CA ARG A 99 4.03 0.32 0.89
C ARG A 99 4.57 1.21 -0.21
N TYR A 100 5.01 2.41 0.14
CA TYR A 100 5.63 3.36 -0.79
C TYR A 100 6.67 4.24 -0.08
N PRO A 101 7.70 4.74 -0.79
CA PRO A 101 8.68 5.65 -0.21
C PRO A 101 8.04 7.02 0.07
N LEU A 102 8.50 7.64 1.15
CA LEU A 102 8.09 8.99 1.53
C LEU A 102 9.16 10.03 1.20
N SER A 103 10.42 9.62 1.03
CA SER A 103 11.48 10.47 0.48
C SER A 103 12.37 9.73 -0.52
N ASP A 104 12.95 10.49 -1.46
CA ASP A 104 13.93 10.00 -2.44
C ASP A 104 15.35 9.88 -1.84
N ALA A 105 15.49 10.06 -0.53
CA ALA A 105 16.78 9.91 0.12
C ALA A 105 17.18 8.43 0.02
N ASN A 106 18.18 8.15 -0.83
CA ASN A 106 19.00 6.94 -0.76
C ASN A 106 19.69 6.92 0.60
N SER A 107 18.94 6.58 1.65
CA SER A 107 19.47 6.52 2.99
C SER A 107 20.39 5.30 3.03
N LYS A 108 21.63 5.50 3.46
CA LYS A 108 22.57 4.40 3.77
C LYS A 108 22.11 3.57 4.99
N CYS A 109 20.86 3.74 5.42
CA CYS A 109 20.35 3.24 6.67
C CYS A 109 19.64 1.92 6.47
N LYS A 110 19.71 1.06 7.49
CA LYS A 110 19.12 -0.29 7.43
C LYS A 110 17.60 -0.28 7.29
N ILE A 111 16.95 0.80 7.71
CA ILE A 111 15.51 0.98 7.60
C ILE A 111 15.25 2.03 6.51
N PRO A 112 14.64 1.65 5.36
CA PRO A 112 14.32 2.59 4.29
C PRO A 112 13.18 3.52 4.71
N HIS A 113 13.21 4.80 4.29
CA HIS A 113 12.16 5.77 4.61
C HIS A 113 10.91 5.54 3.73
N THR A 114 10.07 4.63 4.19
CA THR A 114 8.80 4.24 3.60
C THR A 114 7.64 4.53 4.54
N SER A 115 6.42 4.45 4.03
CA SER A 115 5.20 4.50 4.85
C SER A 115 5.12 3.36 5.89
N GLY A 116 6.01 2.38 5.86
CA GLY A 116 6.06 1.27 6.81
C GLY A 116 7.28 1.24 7.73
N SER A 117 8.02 2.34 7.82
CA SER A 117 9.29 2.39 8.54
C SER A 117 9.14 2.13 10.04
N LEU A 118 8.08 2.61 10.68
CA LEU A 118 7.79 2.32 12.09
C LEU A 118 7.42 0.85 12.28
N SER A 119 6.65 0.28 11.34
CA SER A 119 6.33 -1.16 11.35
C SER A 119 7.59 -2.02 11.22
N LEU A 120 8.49 -1.67 10.31
CA LEU A 120 9.80 -2.33 10.15
C LEU A 120 10.68 -2.19 11.41
N LEU A 121 10.67 -1.01 12.05
CA LEU A 121 11.38 -0.80 13.31
C LEU A 121 10.81 -1.71 14.42
N ARG A 122 9.49 -1.82 14.54
CA ARG A 122 8.83 -2.76 15.49
C ARG A 122 9.27 -4.19 15.23
N GLU A 123 9.23 -4.65 13.99
CA GLU A 123 9.67 -6.01 13.64
C GLU A 123 11.13 -6.26 14.04
N GLU A 124 12.02 -5.30 13.80
CA GLU A 124 13.45 -5.44 14.13
C GLU A 124 13.70 -5.44 15.64
N VAL A 125 12.98 -4.60 16.39
CA VAL A 125 13.01 -4.60 17.86
C VAL A 125 12.54 -5.94 18.42
N VAL A 126 11.43 -6.47 17.93
CA VAL A 126 10.87 -7.76 18.38
C VAL A 126 11.79 -8.94 18.05
N LYS A 127 12.50 -8.89 16.90
CA LYS A 127 13.53 -9.90 16.57
C LYS A 127 14.70 -9.87 17.55
N ARG A 128 15.12 -8.67 17.97
CA ARG A 128 16.27 -8.46 18.86
C ARG A 128 15.94 -8.73 20.33
N PHE A 129 14.74 -8.36 20.75
CA PHE A 129 14.26 -8.46 22.14
C PHE A 129 13.02 -9.35 22.17
N LYS A 130 13.24 -10.67 22.29
CA LYS A 130 12.17 -11.68 22.22
C LYS A 130 11.10 -11.50 23.32
N GLU A 131 11.46 -10.93 24.46
CA GLU A 131 10.52 -10.57 25.53
C GLU A 131 9.43 -9.58 25.08
N LEU A 132 9.71 -8.74 24.08
CA LEU A 132 8.75 -7.80 23.51
C LEU A 132 7.76 -8.45 22.54
N GLN A 133 7.83 -9.77 22.31
CA GLN A 133 6.83 -10.48 21.50
C GLN A 133 5.45 -10.54 22.17
N THR A 134 5.43 -10.53 23.50
CA THR A 134 4.21 -10.69 24.31
C THR A 134 3.84 -9.47 25.13
N GLU A 135 4.72 -8.46 25.17
CA GLU A 135 4.55 -7.25 25.96
C GLU A 135 4.18 -6.07 25.06
N GLU A 136 3.36 -5.14 25.59
CA GLU A 136 3.12 -3.87 24.91
C GLU A 136 4.33 -2.96 25.06
N PHE A 137 4.75 -2.34 23.95
CA PHE A 137 5.85 -1.38 23.95
C PHE A 137 5.58 -0.20 22.99
N TYR A 138 6.17 0.93 23.35
CA TYR A 138 6.12 2.17 22.59
C TYR A 138 7.53 2.67 22.30
N PHE A 139 7.65 3.57 21.33
CA PHE A 139 8.89 4.30 21.07
C PHE A 139 8.74 5.71 21.58
N PHE A 140 9.78 6.21 22.24
CA PHE A 140 9.83 7.55 22.80
C PHE A 140 10.93 8.35 22.10
N ASN A 141 10.62 9.56 21.65
CA ASN A 141 11.64 10.48 21.17
C ASN A 141 12.13 11.34 22.32
N ASP A 142 13.39 11.14 22.70
CA ASP A 142 14.03 11.88 23.79
C ASP A 142 14.28 13.36 23.50
N GLU A 143 14.35 13.77 22.24
CA GLU A 143 14.61 15.15 21.84
C GLU A 143 13.37 16.03 22.03
N ILE A 144 12.23 15.57 21.51
CA ILE A 144 10.95 16.28 21.64
C ILE A 144 10.16 15.89 22.89
N LYS A 145 10.69 14.94 23.69
CA LYS A 145 10.08 14.42 24.92
C LYS A 145 8.64 13.93 24.72
N ASP A 146 8.39 13.23 23.63
CA ASP A 146 7.06 12.72 23.28
C ASP A 146 7.11 11.30 22.71
N GLU A 147 5.98 10.61 22.80
CA GLU A 147 5.78 9.27 22.27
C GLU A 147 5.57 9.29 20.75
N ILE A 148 6.20 8.35 20.06
CA ILE A 148 5.94 8.07 18.65
C ILE A 148 4.72 7.16 18.53
N ARG A 149 3.54 7.77 18.56
CA ARG A 149 2.26 7.06 18.64
C ARG A 149 1.88 6.28 17.39
N ASN A 150 2.24 6.81 16.22
CA ASN A 150 1.85 6.24 14.93
C ASN A 150 2.88 6.59 13.85
N GLU A 151 2.67 6.04 12.65
CA GLU A 151 3.56 6.26 11.52
C GLU A 151 3.62 7.73 11.10
N TYR A 152 2.54 8.50 11.22
CA TYR A 152 2.56 9.93 10.88
C TYR A 152 3.56 10.69 11.76
N ASN A 153 3.52 10.48 13.08
CA ASN A 153 4.51 11.04 14.00
C ASN A 153 5.93 10.56 13.65
N PHE A 154 6.11 9.27 13.37
CA PHE A 154 7.40 8.72 13.00
C PHE A 154 7.97 9.34 11.72
N ASN A 155 7.14 9.48 10.69
CA ASN A 155 7.57 10.03 9.40
C ASN A 155 7.91 11.52 9.48
N ILE A 156 7.22 12.29 10.32
CA ILE A 156 7.62 13.68 10.61
C ILE A 156 9.03 13.69 11.20
N LEU A 157 9.26 12.89 12.24
CA LEU A 157 10.57 12.80 12.90
C LEU A 157 11.69 12.38 11.92
N VAL A 158 11.43 11.39 11.06
CA VAL A 158 12.38 10.97 10.03
C VAL A 158 12.60 12.05 8.96
N SER A 159 11.59 12.87 8.67
CA SER A 159 11.71 13.97 7.69
C SER A 159 12.46 15.19 8.21
N GLU A 160 12.39 15.44 9.53
CA GLU A 160 13.06 16.55 10.21
C GLU A 160 14.50 16.20 10.60
N THR A 161 14.79 14.91 10.74
CA THR A 161 16.17 14.45 10.94
C THR A 161 16.92 14.56 9.62
N GLU A 162 18.03 15.30 9.63
CA GLU A 162 18.96 15.22 8.51
C GLU A 162 19.34 13.75 8.32
N PRO A 163 19.34 13.23 7.07
CA PRO A 163 19.76 11.87 6.84
C PRO A 163 21.19 11.75 7.34
N ASN A 164 21.35 11.17 8.53
CA ASN A 164 22.65 10.73 8.98
C ASN A 164 23.16 9.86 7.84
N ALA A 165 24.25 10.27 7.20
CA ALA A 165 24.99 9.41 6.30
C ALA A 165 25.39 8.24 7.19
N CYS A 166 24.56 7.19 7.22
CA CYS A 166 24.70 6.07 8.14
C CYS A 166 26.14 5.60 8.03
N GLN A 167 26.97 6.00 9.00
CA GLN A 167 28.40 5.72 8.98
C GLN A 167 28.50 4.23 9.20
N GLY A 168 29.13 3.56 8.24
CA GLY A 168 29.22 2.12 8.20
C GLY A 168 29.73 1.59 9.53
N LEU A 169 28.95 0.72 10.16
CA LEU A 169 29.51 -0.29 11.04
C LEU A 169 30.24 -1.29 10.14
N THR A 170 31.48 -0.94 9.78
CA THR A 170 32.53 -1.87 9.31
C THR A 170 33.47 -2.17 10.45
#